data_AF-A0A1M6PQQ1-F1
#
_entry.id   AF-A0A1M6PQQ1-F1
#
_cell.length_a   1.000
_cell.length_b   1.000
_cell.length_c   1.000
_cell.angle_alpha   90.00
_cell.angle_beta   90.00
_cell.angle_gamma   90.00
#
_symmetry.space_group_name_H-M   'P 1'
#
loop_
_entity.id
_entity.type
_entity.pdbx_description
1 polymer ?
#
loop_
_entity_poly.entity_id
_entity_poly.type
_entity_poly.pdbx_seq_one_letter_code
_entity_poly.pdbx_strand_id
1 'polypeptide(L)' 'MEIADATLLMVAAIFALLVTGLPLAFITGLIALVFTFGWFGSSALPLVTSRVYGFVTEYSLVAV' A
#
# COMPACT_ATOMS: atom_id res chain seq x y z
N MET A 1 -5.68 -19.50 3.58
CA MET A 1 -6.16 -18.13 3.84
C MET A 1 -6.98 -17.74 2.63
N GLU A 2 -8.27 -17.56 2.83
CA GLU A 2 -9.17 -17.13 1.75
C GLU A 2 -8.89 -15.65 1.39
N ILE A 3 -9.37 -15.21 0.23
CA ILE A 3 -9.27 -13.78 -0.14
C ILE A 3 -10.00 -12.89 0.86
N ALA A 4 -11.08 -13.40 1.47
CA ALA A 4 -11.81 -12.70 2.52
C ALA A 4 -10.92 -12.41 3.75
N ASP A 5 -10.17 -13.42 4.22
CA ASP A 5 -9.25 -13.28 5.35
C ASP A 5 -8.14 -12.28 5.04
N ALA A 6 -7.57 -12.35 3.82
CA ALA A 6 -6.55 -11.42 3.35
C ALA A 6 -7.06 -9.97 3.34
N THR A 7 -8.29 -9.78 2.87
CA THR A 7 -8.95 -8.46 2.84
C THR A 7 -9.15 -7.92 4.24
N LEU A 8 -9.61 -8.75 5.18
CA LEU A 8 -9.82 -8.35 6.57
C LEU A 8 -8.50 -8.01 7.26
N LEU A 9 -7.45 -8.79 7.01
CA LEU A 9 -6.10 -8.52 7.51
C LEU A 9 -5.58 -7.17 6.97
N MET A 10 -5.80 -6.89 5.69
CA MET A 10 -5.37 -5.63 5.06
C MET A 10 -6.07 -4.42 5.67
N VAL A 11 -7.38 -4.50 5.85
CA VAL A 11 -8.18 -3.43 6.46
C VAL A 11 -7.76 -3.22 7.91
N ALA A 12 -7.63 -4.29 8.70
CA ALA A 12 -7.21 -4.21 10.09
C ALA A 12 -5.80 -3.60 10.22
N ALA A 13 -4.87 -3.97 9.34
CA ALA A 13 -3.51 -3.45 9.35
C ALA A 13 -3.44 -1.95 9.04
N ILE A 14 -4.28 -1.45 8.12
CA ILE A 14 -4.37 -0.01 7.85
C ILE A 14 -4.84 0.75 9.09
N PHE A 15 -5.91 0.29 9.74
CA PHE A 15 -6.41 0.92 10.97
C PHE A 15 -5.40 0.86 12.11
N ALA A 16 -4.69 -0.26 12.26
CA ALA A 16 -3.64 -0.38 13.26
C ALA A 16 -2.50 0.63 13.03
N LEU A 17 -2.07 0.81 11.77
CA LEU A 17 -1.03 1.77 11.44
C LEU A 17 -1.51 3.22 11.52
N LEU A 18 -2.79 3.51 11.29
CA LEU A 18 -3.33 4.86 11.42
C LEU A 18 -3.21 5.42 12.84
N VAL A 19 -3.19 4.55 13.86
CA VAL A 19 -2.96 4.97 15.26
C VAL A 19 -1.58 5.62 15.45
N THR A 20 -0.61 5.32 14.58
CA THR A 20 0.74 5.93 14.64
C THR A 20 0.77 7.40 14.22
N GLY A 21 -0.30 7.92 13.61
CA GLY A 21 -0.37 9.32 13.15
C GLY A 21 0.38 9.63 11.86
N LEU A 22 0.90 8.62 11.16
CA LEU A 22 1.53 8.80 9.84
C LEU A 22 0.49 9.20 8.77
N PRO A 23 0.86 10.00 7.76
CA PRO A 23 -0.03 10.31 6.64
C PRO A 23 -0.53 9.05 5.94
N LEU A 24 -1.83 9.03 5.59
CA LEU A 24 -2.50 7.86 5.02
C LEU A 24 -1.78 7.29 3.78
N ALA A 25 -1.18 8.15 2.95
CA ALA A 25 -0.45 7.73 1.75
C ALA A 25 0.76 6.83 2.06
N PHE A 26 1.49 7.10 3.14
CA PHE A 26 2.61 6.25 3.55
C PHE A 26 2.12 4.90 4.09
N ILE A 27 1.02 4.91 4.84
CA ILE A 27 0.42 3.70 5.39
C ILE A 27 -0.09 2.79 4.27
N THR A 28 -0.87 3.34 3.33
CA THR A 28 -1.42 2.57 2.21
C THR A 28 -0.32 2.05 1.29
N GLY A 29 0.72 2.86 1.03
CA GLY A 29 1.89 2.44 0.25
C GLY A 29 2.66 1.29 0.92
N LEU A 30 2.90 1.39 2.24
CA LEU A 30 3.61 0.34 3.00
C LEU A 30 2.81 -0.96 3.04
N ILE A 31 1.51 -0.89 3.33
CA ILE A 31 0.63 -2.07 3.34
C ILE A 31 0.59 -2.71 1.96
N ALA A 32 0.48 -1.93 0.88
CA ALA A 32 0.52 -2.45 -0.48
C ALA A 32 1.81 -3.23 -0.76
N LEU A 33 2.98 -2.69 -0.37
CA LEU A 33 4.26 -3.38 -0.56
C LEU A 33 4.36 -4.68 0.24
N VAL A 34 3.96 -4.67 1.52
CA VAL A 34 4.00 -5.85 2.39
C VAL A 34 3.07 -6.95 1.88
N PHE A 35 1.85 -6.61 1.51
CA PHE A 35 0.87 -7.58 1.00
C PHE A 35 1.25 -8.11 -0.38
N THR A 36 1.69 -7.24 -1.30
CA THR A 36 2.14 -7.68 -2.62
C THR A 36 3.35 -8.61 -2.49
N PHE A 37 4.31 -8.28 -1.64
CA PHE A 37 5.45 -9.16 -1.38
C PHE A 37 5.02 -10.49 -0.75
N GLY A 38 4.16 -10.44 0.28
CA GLY A 38 3.76 -11.61 1.06
C GLY A 38 2.96 -12.65 0.26
N TRP A 39 2.14 -12.21 -0.70
CA TRP A 39 1.32 -13.12 -1.52
C TRP A 39 1.90 -13.43 -2.89
N PHE A 40 2.44 -12.42 -3.59
CA PHE A 40 2.83 -12.54 -4.99
C PHE A 40 4.35 -12.61 -5.18
N GLY A 41 5.15 -12.30 -4.15
CA GLY A 41 6.61 -12.32 -4.20
C GLY A 41 7.24 -11.07 -4.81
N SER A 42 8.57 -11.09 -4.92
CA SER A 42 9.38 -9.93 -5.34
C SER A 42 9.15 -9.50 -6.79
N SER A 43 8.73 -10.42 -7.67
CA SER A 43 8.45 -10.13 -9.08
C SER A 43 7.22 -9.25 -9.28
N ALA A 44 6.30 -9.20 -8.31
CA ALA A 44 5.09 -8.38 -8.37
C ALA A 44 5.28 -6.97 -7.79
N LEU A 45 6.37 -6.72 -7.04
CA LEU A 45 6.65 -5.41 -6.44
C LEU A 45 6.71 -4.25 -7.47
N PRO A 46 7.28 -4.41 -8.67
CA PRO A 46 7.29 -3.34 -9.68
C PRO A 46 5.89 -2.89 -10.12
N LEU A 47 4.86 -3.73 -9.96
CA LEU A 47 3.47 -3.38 -10.28
C LEU A 47 2.94 -2.29 -9.35
N VAL A 48 3.28 -2.34 -8.06
CA VAL A 48 2.88 -1.30 -7.09
C VAL A 48 3.65 -0.01 -7.39
N THR A 49 4.96 -0.11 -7.57
CA THR A 49 5.81 1.07 -7.82
C THR A 49 5.44 1.77 -9.11
N SER A 50 5.15 1.05 -10.20
CA SER A 50 4.73 1.66 -11.48
C SER A 50 3.43 2.45 -11.37
N ARG A 51 2.49 2.05 -10.50
CA ARG A 51 1.24 2.78 -10.24
C ARG A 51 1.47 4.04 -9.41
N VAL A 52 2.38 3.97 -8.44
CA VAL A 52 2.77 5.13 -7.62
C VAL A 52 3.61 6.12 -8.43
N TYR A 53 4.45 5.63 -9.33
CA TYR A 53 5.33 6.47 -10.14
C TYR A 53 4.53 7.48 -10.96
N GLY A 54 3.43 7.05 -11.59
CA GLY A 54 2.51 7.96 -12.29
C GLY A 54 1.99 9.10 -11.39
N PHE A 55 1.63 8.79 -10.14
CA PHE A 55 1.16 9.79 -9.16
C PHE A 55 2.25 10.72 -8.62
N VAL A 56 3.51 10.30 -8.65
CA VAL A 56 4.65 11.11 -8.19
C VAL A 56 5.20 12.00 -9.31
N THR A 57 5.23 11.49 -10.54
CA THR A 57 5.75 12.26 -11.70
C THR A 57 4.73 13.21 -12.31
N GLU A 58 3.44 12.90 -12.24
CA GLU A 58 2.40 13.88 -12.52
C GLU A 58 2.12 14.64 -11.23
N TYR A 59 2.27 15.96 -11.28
CA TYR A 59 2.27 16.97 -10.20
C TYR A 59 1.06 17.00 -9.23
N SER A 60 0.32 15.91 -9.05
CA SER A 60 -0.83 15.79 -8.15
C SER A 60 -0.48 16.00 -6.66
N LEU A 61 0.76 15.68 -6.25
CA LEU A 61 1.23 15.85 -4.87
C LEU A 61 2.13 17.07 -4.65
N VAL A 62 2.47 17.85 -5.69
CA VAL A 62 3.20 19.12 -5.54
C VAL A 62 2.25 20.25 -5.09
N ALA A 63 0.94 20.03 -5.19
CA ALA A 63 -0.10 21.01 -4.89
C ALA A 63 -0.68 20.94 -3.45
N VAL A 64 -0.16 20.08 -2.57
CA VAL A 64 -0.64 19.91 -1.17
C VAL A 64 0.45 20.25 -0.17
#